data_AF-A0A2D5K2U6-F1
#
_entry.id   AF-A0A2D5K2U6-F1
#
_cell.length_a   1.000
_cell.length_b   1.000
_cell.length_c   1.000
_cell.angle_alpha   90.00
_cell.angle_beta   90.00
_cell.angle_gamma   90.00
#
_symmetry.space_group_name_H-M   'P 1'
#
loop_
_entity.id
_entity.type
_entity.pdbx_description
1 polymer ?
#
loop_
_entity_poly.entity_id
_entity_poly.type
_entity_poly.pdbx_seq_one_letter_code
_entity_poly.pdbx_strand_id
1 'polypeptide(L)'
;MIKLHKNNYVGHGLDVHKIVFPSITLIVVLFILITLFSPETAGSAFVDLRLWLTSKFDWVFLITANVLLIFCLLVVLTPAGKIKLGGVDDKPEFSRLSWFAMLFAAGLG
;
A
#
# COMPACT_ATOMS: atom_id res chain seq x y z
N MET A 1 24.96 4.90 0.78
CA MET A 1 23.72 5.61 1.15
C MET A 1 23.32 6.51 -0.03
N ILE A 2 22.24 6.15 -0.73
CA ILE A 2 21.99 6.49 -2.14
C ILE A 2 21.38 7.90 -2.28
N LYS A 3 21.72 8.61 -3.36
CA LYS A 3 21.40 10.03 -3.70
C LYS A 3 19.90 10.39 -3.83
N LEU A 4 18.96 9.71 -3.16
CA LEU A 4 17.51 9.89 -3.36
C LEU A 4 16.92 11.18 -2.76
N HIS A 5 17.59 11.84 -1.81
CA HIS A 5 17.04 12.98 -1.07
C HIS A 5 17.39 14.37 -1.65
N LYS A 6 18.07 14.46 -2.80
CA LYS A 6 18.53 15.75 -3.33
C LYS A 6 17.41 16.72 -3.72
N ASN A 7 16.21 16.21 -4.01
CA ASN A 7 15.06 17.00 -4.45
C ASN A 7 13.96 17.13 -3.40
N ASN A 8 14.20 16.73 -2.16
CA ASN A 8 13.20 16.85 -1.10
C ASN A 8 13.25 18.24 -0.45
N TYR A 9 12.09 18.71 0.00
CA TYR A 9 12.01 19.85 0.89
C TYR A 9 12.36 19.36 2.28
N VAL A 10 13.46 19.89 2.83
CA VAL A 10 13.92 19.58 4.18
C VAL A 10 13.78 20.85 5.01
N GLY A 11 12.75 20.90 5.85
CA GLY A 11 12.41 22.08 6.66
C GLY A 11 11.48 21.71 7.82
N HIS A 12 11.62 22.37 8.97
CA HIS A 12 10.85 22.07 10.19
C HIS A 12 10.90 20.61 10.68
N GLY A 13 11.98 19.87 10.35
CA GLY A 13 12.11 18.44 10.67
C GLY A 13 11.36 17.51 9.71
N LEU A 14 10.73 18.04 8.67
CA LEU A 14 10.06 17.27 7.62
C LEU A 14 10.99 17.09 6.42
N ASP A 15 11.09 15.87 5.91
CA ASP A 15 11.75 15.51 4.65
C ASP A 15 10.67 15.00 3.68
N VAL A 16 10.18 15.88 2.80
CA VAL A 16 9.06 15.55 1.89
C VAL A 16 9.43 15.78 0.43
N HIS A 17 8.95 14.90 -0.44
CA HIS A 17 9.20 15.02 -1.87
C HIS A 17 8.44 16.23 -2.46
N LYS A 18 9.18 17.20 -3.00
CA LYS A 18 8.65 18.52 -3.43
C LYS A 18 7.48 18.44 -4.42
N ILE A 19 7.48 17.43 -5.28
CA ILE A 19 6.47 17.27 -6.34
C ILE A 19 5.28 16.42 -5.86
N VAL A 20 5.54 15.24 -5.30
CA VAL A 20 4.51 14.25 -4.95
C VAL A 20 3.65 14.70 -3.77
N PHE A 21 4.27 15.31 -2.75
CA PHE A 21 3.54 15.71 -1.55
C PHE A 21 2.44 16.74 -1.85
N PRO A 22 2.73 17.92 -2.42
CA PRO A 22 1.68 18.91 -2.67
C PRO A 22 0.68 18.47 -3.74
N SER A 23 1.08 17.67 -4.74
CA SER A 23 0.15 17.23 -5.80
C SER A 23 -0.91 16.27 -5.26
N ILE A 24 -0.51 15.26 -4.50
CA ILE A 24 -1.44 14.32 -3.87
C ILE A 24 -2.30 15.02 -2.83
N THR A 25 -1.71 15.89 -1.99
CA THR A 25 -2.48 16.66 -1.00
C THR A 25 -3.56 17.51 -1.66
N LEU A 26 -3.25 18.22 -2.75
CA LEU A 26 -4.23 19.03 -3.47
C LEU A 26 -5.38 18.18 -4.02
N ILE A 27 -5.06 17.03 -4.64
CA ILE A 27 -6.05 16.11 -5.21
C ILE A 27 -6.98 15.59 -4.11
N VAL A 28 -6.42 15.15 -2.98
CA VAL A 28 -7.20 14.60 -1.85
C VAL A 28 -8.09 15.67 -1.23
N VAL A 29 -7.57 16.89 -0.99
CA VAL A 29 -8.35 17.99 -0.44
C VAL A 29 -9.50 18.37 -1.37
N LEU A 30 -9.24 18.47 -2.68
CA LEU A 30 -10.27 18.78 -3.66
C LEU A 30 -11.36 17.69 -3.71
N PHE A 31 -10.95 16.42 -3.69
CA PHE A 31 -11.88 15.29 -3.65
C PHE A 31 -12.78 15.33 -2.41
N ILE A 32 -12.21 15.62 -1.23
CA ILE A 32 -12.96 15.75 0.02
C ILE A 32 -13.96 16.91 -0.08
N LEU A 33 -13.54 18.08 -0.56
CA LEU A 33 -14.41 19.24 -0.69
C LEU A 33 -15.59 18.95 -1.62
N ILE A 34 -15.35 18.38 -2.80
CA ILE A 34 -16.41 18.01 -3.76
C ILE A 34 -17.40 17.03 -3.13
N THR A 35 -16.89 16.02 -2.42
CA THR A 35 -17.73 15.00 -1.75
C THR A 35 -18.57 15.59 -0.62
N LEU A 36 -18.03 16.57 0.13
CA LEU A 36 -18.76 17.24 1.22
C LEU A 36 -19.84 18.21 0.70
N PHE A 37 -19.63 18.85 -0.46
CA PHE A 37 -20.62 19.77 -1.02
C PHE A 37 -21.86 19.07 -1.58
N SER A 38 -21.74 17.84 -2.10
CA SER A 38 -22.88 17.06 -2.60
C SER A 38 -22.77 15.57 -2.22
N PRO A 39 -23.12 15.21 -0.98
CA PRO A 39 -22.98 13.83 -0.49
C PRO A 39 -23.90 12.84 -1.18
N GLU A 40 -25.11 13.25 -1.59
CA GLU A 40 -26.06 12.35 -2.27
C GLU A 40 -25.56 11.93 -3.64
N THR A 41 -25.09 12.89 -4.46
CA THR A 41 -24.51 12.61 -5.77
C THR A 41 -23.23 11.78 -5.67
N ALA A 42 -22.37 12.08 -4.68
CA ALA A 42 -21.18 11.28 -4.45
C ALA A 42 -21.52 9.84 -4.05
N GLY A 43 -22.51 9.66 -3.17
CA GLY A 43 -23.01 8.36 -2.75
C GLY A 43 -23.53 7.51 -3.91
N SER A 44 -24.38 8.08 -4.76
CA SER A 44 -24.89 7.37 -5.96
C SER A 44 -23.76 7.02 -6.93
N ALA A 45 -22.84 7.96 -7.19
CA ALA A 45 -21.69 7.71 -8.06
C ALA A 45 -20.78 6.59 -7.52
N PHE A 46 -20.55 6.52 -6.21
CA PHE A 46 -19.77 5.43 -5.60
C PHE A 46 -20.47 4.07 -5.71
N VAL A 47 -21.80 4.03 -5.59
CA VAL A 47 -22.57 2.79 -5.78
C VAL A 47 -22.50 2.32 -7.23
N ASP A 48 -22.71 3.22 -8.19
CA ASP A 48 -22.64 2.91 -9.62
C ASP A 48 -21.23 2.45 -10.02
N LEU A 49 -20.19 3.14 -9.52
CA LEU A 49 -18.80 2.75 -9.73
C LEU A 49 -18.50 1.37 -9.14
N ARG A 50 -18.98 1.09 -7.91
CA ARG A 50 -18.81 -0.22 -7.29
C ARG A 50 -19.46 -1.31 -8.14
N LEU A 51 -20.71 -1.12 -8.57
CA LEU A 51 -21.44 -2.08 -9.41
C LEU A 51 -20.75 -2.29 -10.77
N TRP A 52 -20.22 -1.23 -11.36
CA TRP A 52 -19.45 -1.33 -12.59
C TRP A 52 -18.14 -2.11 -12.39
N LEU A 53 -17.39 -1.83 -11.31
CA LEU A 53 -16.17 -2.55 -10.96
C LEU A 53 -16.46 -4.04 -10.72
N THR A 54 -17.49 -4.38 -9.94
CA THR A 54 -17.82 -5.79 -9.65
C THR A 54 -18.49 -6.50 -10.83
N SER A 55 -19.09 -5.80 -11.79
CA SER A 55 -19.65 -6.45 -12.99
C SER A 55 -18.62 -6.69 -14.10
N LYS A 56 -17.55 -5.87 -14.17
CA LYS A 56 -16.55 -5.94 -15.24
C LYS A 56 -15.18 -6.45 -14.79
N PHE A 57 -14.76 -6.12 -13.57
CA PHE A 57 -13.41 -6.39 -13.05
C PHE A 57 -13.37 -7.47 -11.97
N ASP A 58 -14.50 -8.06 -11.58
CA ASP A 58 -14.54 -9.13 -10.56
C ASP A 58 -13.58 -10.28 -10.87
N TRP A 59 -13.54 -10.73 -12.12
CA TRP A 59 -12.59 -11.76 -12.55
C TRP A 59 -11.12 -11.35 -12.37
N VAL A 60 -10.78 -10.07 -12.55
CA VAL A 60 -9.42 -9.56 -12.33
C VAL A 60 -9.08 -9.60 -10.84
N PHE A 61 -10.00 -9.19 -9.97
CA PHE A 61 -9.80 -9.28 -8.51
C PHE A 61 -9.61 -10.73 -8.06
N LEU A 62 -10.47 -11.64 -8.52
CA LEU A 62 -10.38 -13.06 -8.19
C LEU A 62 -9.07 -13.68 -8.69
N ILE A 63 -8.69 -13.46 -9.94
CA ILE A 63 -7.43 -14.00 -10.48
C ILE A 63 -6.24 -13.38 -9.77
N THR A 64 -6.22 -12.07 -9.53
CA THR A 64 -5.09 -11.41 -8.86
C THR A 64 -4.88 -11.96 -7.44
N ALA A 65 -5.96 -12.13 -6.67
CA ALA A 65 -5.88 -12.72 -5.34
C ALA A 65 -5.33 -14.16 -5.38
N ASN A 66 -5.81 -14.99 -6.32
CA ASN A 66 -5.32 -16.36 -6.49
C ASN A 66 -3.87 -16.41 -6.97
N VAL A 67 -3.48 -15.54 -7.90
CA VAL A 67 -2.11 -15.45 -8.41
C VAL A 67 -1.14 -15.03 -7.30
N LEU A 68 -1.50 -14.04 -6.49
CA LEU A 68 -0.67 -13.64 -5.34
C LEU A 68 -0.58 -14.75 -4.30
N LEU A 69 -1.67 -15.48 -4.03
CA LEU A 69 -1.65 -16.63 -3.13
C LEU A 69 -0.72 -17.74 -3.64
N ILE A 70 -0.88 -18.14 -4.91
CA ILE A 70 -0.03 -19.14 -5.54
C ILE A 70 1.42 -18.67 -5.56
N PHE A 71 1.68 -17.40 -5.88
CA PHE A 71 3.02 -16.81 -5.86
C PHE A 71 3.66 -16.92 -4.47
N CYS A 72 2.94 -16.56 -3.40
CA CYS A 72 3.44 -16.71 -2.03
C CYS A 72 3.75 -18.19 -1.70
N LEU A 73 2.88 -19.12 -2.08
CA LEU A 73 3.13 -20.56 -1.91
C LEU A 73 4.36 -21.03 -2.68
N LEU A 74 4.51 -20.60 -3.93
CA LEU A 74 5.69 -20.90 -4.75
C LEU A 74 6.96 -20.36 -4.10
N VAL A 75 6.97 -19.14 -3.59
CA VAL A 75 8.13 -18.57 -2.88
C VAL A 75 8.49 -19.43 -1.67
N VAL A 76 7.51 -19.85 -0.86
CA VAL A 76 7.75 -20.68 0.33
C VAL A 76 8.29 -22.08 -0.02
N LEU A 77 7.76 -22.70 -1.09
CA LEU A 77 8.14 -24.07 -1.48
C LEU A 77 9.45 -24.13 -2.28
N THR A 78 9.81 -23.05 -2.98
CA THR A 78 11.03 -22.98 -3.79
C THR A 78 12.25 -22.55 -2.96
N PRO A 79 13.48 -22.72 -3.47
CA PRO A 79 14.69 -22.24 -2.79
C PRO A 79 14.68 -20.73 -2.49
N ALA A 80 13.86 -19.95 -3.21
CA ALA A 80 13.71 -18.52 -2.99
C ALA A 80 13.23 -18.18 -1.55
N GLY A 81 12.37 -19.01 -0.95
CA GLY A 81 11.86 -18.80 0.41
C GLY A 81 12.92 -18.99 1.51
N LYS A 82 14.06 -19.60 1.19
CA LYS A 82 15.19 -19.75 2.12
C LYS A 82 16.15 -18.57 2.10
N ILE A 83 15.98 -17.64 1.16
CA ILE A 83 16.86 -16.48 1.01
C ILE A 83 16.59 -15.52 2.17
N LYS A 84 17.63 -15.21 2.95
CA LYS A 84 17.57 -14.22 4.02
C LYS A 84 17.51 -12.82 3.41
N LEU A 85 16.51 -12.02 3.80
CA LEU A 85 16.40 -10.61 3.44
C LEU A 85 17.34 -9.78 4.33
N GLY A 86 18.55 -9.52 3.83
CA GLY A 86 19.59 -8.77 4.54
C GLY A 86 21.00 -9.17 4.07
N GLY A 87 22.03 -8.59 4.68
CA GLY A 87 23.42 -9.01 4.50
C GLY A 87 23.66 -10.43 5.04
N VAL A 88 24.73 -11.10 4.57
CA VAL A 88 25.04 -12.49 4.93
C VAL A 88 25.14 -12.70 6.45
N ASP A 89 25.63 -11.70 7.18
CA ASP A 89 25.84 -11.75 8.64
C ASP A 89 24.74 -11.09 9.47
N ASP A 90 23.72 -10.49 8.83
CA ASP A 90 22.66 -9.78 9.53
C ASP A 90 21.80 -10.73 10.38
N LYS A 91 21.47 -10.30 11.60
CA LYS A 91 20.58 -11.02 12.52
C LYS A 91 19.20 -10.34 12.54
N PRO A 92 18.12 -11.08 12.83
CA PRO A 92 16.81 -10.46 13.00
C PRO A 92 16.84 -9.37 14.08
N GLU A 93 16.33 -8.17 13.76
CA GLU A 93 16.26 -7.04 14.70
C GLU A 93 15.23 -7.29 15.81
N PHE A 94 14.18 -8.05 15.51
CA PHE A 94 13.09 -8.36 16.44
C PHE A 94 13.04 -9.84 16.78
N SER A 95 12.59 -10.14 18.00
CA SER A 95 12.31 -11.53 18.40
C SER A 95 11.11 -12.09 17.61
N ARG A 96 11.05 -13.42 17.45
CA ARG A 96 9.97 -14.08 16.69
C ARG A 96 8.57 -13.72 17.19
N LEU A 97 8.40 -13.56 18.51
CA LEU A 97 7.12 -13.19 19.11
C LEU A 97 6.74 -11.74 18.81
N SER A 98 7.71 -10.81 18.94
CA SER A 98 7.49 -9.40 18.59
C SER A 98 7.19 -9.23 17.10
N TRP A 99 7.90 -9.93 16.23
CA TRP A 99 7.64 -9.94 14.79
C TRP A 99 6.24 -10.45 14.45
N PHE A 100 5.81 -11.56 15.05
CA PHE A 100 4.46 -12.08 14.84
C PHE A 100 3.38 -11.11 15.33
N ALA A 101 3.57 -10.46 16.48
CA ALA A 101 2.66 -9.43 16.98
C ALA A 101 2.55 -8.23 16.02
N MET A 102 3.66 -7.81 15.39
CA MET A 102 3.64 -6.74 14.37
C MET A 102 2.83 -7.13 13.13
N LEU A 103 2.92 -8.39 12.66
CA LEU A 103 2.11 -8.86 11.53
C LEU A 103 0.62 -8.83 11.84
N PHE A 104 0.24 -9.23 13.05
CA PHE A 104 -1.15 -9.21 13.48
C PHE A 104 -1.68 -7.77 13.60
N ALA A 105 -0.89 -6.87 14.21
CA ALA A 105 -1.24 -5.46 14.32
C ALA A 105 -1.34 -4.76 12.95
N ALA A 106 -0.52 -5.14 11.97
CA ALA A 106 -0.62 -4.60 10.61
C ALA A 106 -1.80 -5.16 9.81
N GLY A 107 -2.22 -6.39 10.10
CA GLY A 107 -3.28 -7.08 9.36
C GLY A 107 -4.70 -6.86 9.88
N LEU A 108 -4.87 -6.57 11.17
CA LEU A 108 -6.17 -6.22 11.74
C LEU A 108 -6.37 -4.70 11.65
N GLY A 109 -7.25 -4.26 10.75
CA GLY A 109 -7.61 -2.86 10.53
C GLY A 109 -9.08 -2.67 10.20
#